data_AF-A0A382J4K5-F1
#
_entry.id   AF-A0A382J4K5-F1
#
_cell.length_a   1.000
_cell.length_b   1.000
_cell.length_c   1.000
_cell.angle_alpha   90.00
_cell.angle_beta   90.00
_cell.angle_gamma   90.00
#
_symmetry.space_group_name_H-M   'P 1'
#
loop_
_entity.id
_entity.type
_entity.pdbx_description
1 polymer ?
#
loop_
_entity_poly.entity_id
_entity_poly.type
_entity_poly.pdbx_seq_one_letter_code
_entity_poly.pdbx_strand_id
1 'polypeptide(L)'
;IYFHSLLCEKHQKEFNYVGDYERNLIDWVNPHTGEVFLIDSVEYIVRTHCSIQEGYIPEGMAMVDSIFRALLAHGNQPLTIKKLAYLIGRVGQESTILRMLGGRKVYKGLRPV
;
A
#
# COMPACT_ATOMS: atom_id res chain seq x y z
N ILE A 1 3.71 8.10 9.81
CA ILE A 1 2.30 8.38 10.20
C ILE A 1 1.29 7.55 9.38
N TYR A 2 1.39 7.41 8.05
CA TYR A 2 0.40 6.60 7.28
C TYR A 2 0.63 5.07 7.32
N PHE A 3 1.88 4.59 7.29
CA PHE A 3 2.19 3.16 7.21
C PHE A 3 1.72 2.34 8.43
N HIS A 4 1.68 2.91 9.64
CA HIS A 4 1.13 2.23 10.81
C HIS A 4 -0.34 1.83 10.63
N SER A 5 -1.14 2.64 9.91
CA SER A 5 -2.54 2.31 9.63
C SER A 5 -2.72 1.13 8.66
N LEU A 6 -1.64 0.68 8.02
CA LEU A 6 -1.60 -0.43 7.09
C LEU A 6 -1.22 -1.77 7.75
N LEU A 7 -0.79 -1.72 9.01
CA LEU A 7 -0.46 -2.92 9.77
C LEU A 7 -1.73 -3.74 10.07
N CYS A 8 -1.60 -5.06 10.11
CA CYS A 8 -2.65 -5.92 10.66
C CYS A 8 -2.69 -5.82 12.19
N GLU A 9 -3.77 -6.30 12.81
CA GLU A 9 -3.98 -6.18 14.27
C GLU A 9 -2.81 -6.72 15.10
N LYS A 10 -2.19 -7.82 14.66
CA LYS A 10 -1.01 -8.40 15.31
C LYS A 10 0.13 -7.39 15.36
N HIS A 11 0.56 -6.89 14.20
CA HIS A 11 1.69 -5.97 14.13
C HIS A 11 1.37 -4.59 14.71
N GLN A 12 0.10 -4.13 14.64
CA GLN A 12 -0.30 -2.92 15.37
C GLN A 12 -0.04 -3.05 16.87
N LYS A 13 -0.38 -4.20 17.47
CA LYS A 13 -0.12 -4.46 18.91
C LYS A 13 1.37 -4.52 19.21
N GLU A 14 2.15 -5.21 18.37
CA GLU A 14 3.61 -5.32 18.54
C GLU A 14 4.30 -3.95 18.49
N PHE A 15 4.04 -3.15 17.46
CA PHE A 15 4.66 -1.83 17.33
C PHE A 15 4.16 -0.82 18.38
N ASN A 16 2.91 -0.93 18.85
CA ASN A 16 2.42 -0.10 19.95
C ASN A 16 3.08 -0.46 21.29
N TYR A 17 3.42 -1.74 21.51
CA TYR A 17 4.09 -2.20 22.72
C TYR A 17 5.56 -1.78 22.78
N VAL A 18 6.27 -1.89 21.66
CA VAL A 18 7.71 -1.55 21.56
C VAL A 18 7.94 -0.03 21.52
N GLY A 19 6.93 0.75 21.10
CA GLY A 19 7.00 2.20 20.97
C GLY A 19 7.77 2.67 19.71
N ASP A 20 7.76 3.97 19.46
CA ASP A 20 8.39 4.60 18.27
C ASP A 20 9.94 4.52 18.24
N TYR A 21 10.55 3.92 19.26
CA TYR A 21 12.02 3.88 19.46
C TYR A 21 12.76 2.91 18.53
N GLU A 22 12.06 2.03 17.80
CA GLU A 22 12.67 1.08 16.85
C GLU A 22 12.30 1.34 15.38
N ARG A 23 12.33 2.60 14.94
CA ARG A 23 12.49 2.89 13.49
C ARG A 23 13.94 2.70 13.07
N ASN A 24 14.49 1.53 13.37
CA ASN A 24 15.78 1.14 12.85
C ASN A 24 15.64 1.00 11.33
N LEU A 25 16.51 1.70 10.61
CA LEU A 25 16.60 1.55 9.18
C LEU A 25 17.27 0.22 8.88
N ILE A 26 16.68 -0.53 7.96
CA ILE A 26 17.18 -1.80 7.48
C ILE A 26 17.48 -1.70 5.99
N ASP A 27 18.54 -2.39 5.56
CA ASP A 27 18.84 -2.56 4.14
C ASP A 27 17.97 -3.70 3.59
N TRP A 28 16.86 -3.34 2.95
CA TRP A 28 15.98 -4.31 2.31
C TRP A 28 16.38 -4.50 0.86
N VAL A 29 16.63 -5.76 0.46
CA VAL A 29 16.93 -6.13 -0.91
C VAL A 29 15.66 -6.64 -1.59
N ASN A 30 15.27 -6.01 -2.69
CA ASN A 30 14.14 -6.49 -3.49
C ASN A 30 14.50 -7.85 -4.14
N PRO A 31 13.74 -8.93 -3.87
CA PRO A 31 14.10 -10.27 -4.33
C PRO A 31 14.01 -10.46 -5.86
N HIS A 32 13.35 -9.54 -6.57
CA HIS A 32 13.19 -9.61 -8.02
C HIS A 32 14.19 -8.75 -8.78
N THR A 33 14.55 -7.58 -8.24
CA THR A 33 15.42 -6.61 -8.93
C THR A 33 16.84 -6.57 -8.37
N GLY A 34 17.06 -7.04 -7.14
CA GLY A 34 18.34 -6.91 -6.45
C GLY A 34 18.64 -5.49 -5.96
N GLU A 35 17.72 -4.54 -6.14
CA GLU A 35 17.87 -3.18 -5.63
C GLU A 35 17.82 -3.16 -4.10
N VAL A 36 18.67 -2.31 -3.52
CA VAL A 36 18.75 -2.12 -2.06
C VAL A 36 18.03 -0.82 -1.69
N PHE A 37 17.12 -0.92 -0.73
CA PHE A 37 16.36 0.21 -0.20
C PHE A 37 16.58 0.32 1.30
N LEU A 38 16.78 1.55 1.77
CA LEU A 38 16.85 1.86 3.19
C LEU A 38 15.41 2.15 3.68
N ILE A 39 14.81 1.19 4.39
CA ILE A 39 13.42 1.29 4.87
C ILE A 39 13.35 1.03 6.38
N ASP A 40 12.26 1.45 7.04
CA ASP A 40 12.03 1.11 8.44
C ASP A 40 11.32 -0.25 8.61
N SER A 41 11.34 -0.76 9.85
CA SER A 41 10.69 -2.03 10.21
C SER A 41 9.20 -2.08 9.89
N VAL A 42 8.49 -0.95 9.96
CA VAL A 42 7.05 -0.89 9.68
C VAL A 42 6.81 -1.06 8.18
N GLU A 43 7.55 -0.33 7.35
CA GLU A 43 7.50 -0.46 5.90
C GLU A 43 7.85 -1.88 5.46
N TYR A 44 8.89 -2.48 6.05
CA TYR A 44 9.27 -3.86 5.77
C TYR A 44 8.13 -4.84 6.04
N ILE A 45 7.52 -4.78 7.22
CA ILE A 45 6.41 -5.67 7.61
C ILE A 45 5.16 -5.43 6.77
N VAL A 46 4.88 -4.18 6.39
CA VAL A 46 3.77 -3.89 5.47
C VAL A 46 4.02 -4.56 4.12
N ARG A 47 5.21 -4.40 3.53
CA ARG A 47 5.56 -4.93 2.20
C ARG A 47 5.67 -6.45 2.15
N THR A 48 6.20 -7.06 3.19
CA THR A 48 6.52 -8.50 3.20
C THR A 48 5.42 -9.36 3.81
N HIS A 49 4.50 -8.77 4.58
CA HIS A 49 3.46 -9.51 5.28
C HIS A 49 2.08 -8.85 5.24
N CYS A 50 1.90 -7.64 5.78
CA CYS A 50 0.54 -7.11 5.98
C CYS A 50 -0.20 -6.88 4.66
N SER A 51 0.50 -6.46 3.60
CA SER A 51 -0.13 -6.16 2.32
C SER A 51 -0.59 -7.39 1.52
N ILE A 52 -0.09 -8.58 1.87
CA ILE A 52 -0.41 -9.84 1.18
C ILE A 52 -1.49 -10.65 1.91
N GLN A 53 -1.96 -10.18 3.07
CA GLN A 53 -3.01 -10.87 3.82
C GLN A 53 -4.37 -10.71 3.16
N GLU A 54 -5.21 -11.74 3.30
CA GLU A 54 -6.62 -11.63 2.98
C GLU A 54 -7.28 -10.49 3.77
N GLY A 55 -8.19 -9.77 3.13
CA GLY A 55 -8.87 -8.63 3.75
C GLY A 55 -8.00 -7.37 3.92
N TYR A 56 -6.77 -7.33 3.40
CA TYR A 56 -5.92 -6.13 3.44
C TYR A 56 -6.58 -4.89 2.81
N ILE A 57 -7.45 -5.12 1.81
CA ILE A 57 -8.35 -4.13 1.23
C ILE A 57 -9.79 -4.55 1.59
N PRO A 58 -10.35 -4.04 2.70
CA PRO A 58 -11.72 -4.31 3.09
C PRO A 58 -12.73 -3.81 2.07
N GLU A 59 -13.88 -4.49 1.97
CA GLU A 59 -15.03 -4.00 1.23
C GLU A 59 -15.50 -2.64 1.77
N GLY A 60 -16.00 -1.78 0.87
CA GLY A 60 -16.50 -0.45 1.26
C GLY A 60 -15.42 0.57 1.63
N MET A 61 -14.12 0.19 1.64
CA MET A 61 -13.02 1.13 1.84
C MET A 61 -13.05 2.26 0.80
N ALA A 62 -12.60 3.45 1.23
CA ALA A 62 -12.52 4.63 0.38
C ALA A 62 -11.62 4.37 -0.83
N MET A 63 -12.08 4.77 -2.02
CA MET A 63 -11.44 4.45 -3.31
C MET A 63 -9.94 4.82 -3.34
N VAL A 64 -9.56 5.98 -2.80
CA VAL A 64 -8.16 6.42 -2.72
C VAL A 64 -7.32 5.48 -1.85
N ASP A 65 -7.82 5.11 -0.66
CA ASP A 65 -7.13 4.19 0.24
C ASP A 65 -7.03 2.79 -0.36
N SER A 66 -8.10 2.31 -1.01
CA SER A 66 -8.09 1.01 -1.68
C SER A 66 -7.08 0.96 -2.82
N ILE A 67 -7.00 2.00 -3.66
CA ILE A 67 -6.01 2.08 -4.75
C ILE A 67 -4.59 2.14 -4.18
N PHE A 68 -4.37 2.94 -3.15
CA PHE A 68 -3.06 3.05 -2.50
C PHE A 68 -2.61 1.69 -1.94
N ARG A 69 -3.49 0.99 -1.23
CA ARG A 69 -3.21 -0.36 -0.70
C ARG A 69 -3.00 -1.38 -1.82
N ALA A 70 -3.77 -1.32 -2.90
CA ALA A 70 -3.59 -2.20 -4.05
C ALA A 70 -2.20 -2.06 -4.67
N LEU A 71 -1.72 -0.83 -4.85
CA LEU A 71 -0.38 -0.59 -5.38
C LEU A 71 0.71 -1.09 -4.42
N LEU A 72 0.59 -0.85 -3.11
CA LEU A 72 1.53 -1.38 -2.14
C LEU A 72 1.60 -2.91 -2.16
N ALA A 73 0.45 -3.57 -2.21
CA ALA A 73 0.37 -5.04 -2.29
C ALA A 73 0.97 -5.60 -3.59
N HIS A 74 1.11 -4.77 -4.63
CA HIS A 74 1.71 -5.12 -5.92
C HIS A 74 3.08 -4.45 -6.11
N GLY A 75 3.81 -4.20 -5.02
CA GLY A 75 5.19 -3.72 -5.06
C GLY A 75 5.35 -2.31 -5.65
N ASN A 76 4.31 -1.47 -5.56
CA ASN A 76 4.23 -0.14 -6.19
C ASN A 76 4.48 -0.16 -7.71
N GLN A 77 4.22 -1.29 -8.38
CA GLN A 77 4.31 -1.36 -9.83
C GLN A 77 3.10 -0.70 -10.49
N PRO A 78 3.25 -0.11 -11.69
CA PRO A 78 2.13 0.46 -12.43
C PRO A 78 1.05 -0.60 -12.70
N LEU A 79 -0.20 -0.26 -12.40
CA LEU A 79 -1.35 -1.11 -12.66
C LEU A 79 -2.32 -0.42 -13.62
N THR A 80 -2.90 -1.20 -14.53
CA THR A 80 -3.96 -0.68 -15.41
C THR A 80 -5.20 -0.34 -14.59
N ILE A 81 -5.99 0.64 -15.04
CA ILE A 81 -7.23 1.04 -14.38
C ILE A 81 -8.21 -0.13 -14.23
N LYS A 82 -8.30 -1.01 -15.25
CA LYS A 82 -9.11 -2.22 -15.20
C LYS A 82 -8.65 -3.17 -14.09
N LYS A 83 -7.34 -3.37 -13.96
CA LYS A 83 -6.78 -4.22 -12.90
C LYS A 83 -7.00 -3.61 -11.52
N LEU A 84 -6.83 -2.29 -11.38
CA LEU A 84 -7.16 -1.58 -10.14
C LEU A 84 -8.63 -1.78 -9.76
N ALA A 85 -9.57 -1.53 -10.67
CA ALA A 85 -11.01 -1.69 -10.44
C ALA A 85 -11.36 -3.11 -9.97
N TYR A 86 -10.75 -4.13 -10.59
CA TYR A 86 -10.91 -5.51 -10.17
C TYR A 86 -10.37 -5.76 -8.75
N LEU A 87 -9.12 -5.35 -8.47
CA LEU A 87 -8.46 -5.59 -7.18
C LEU A 87 -9.15 -4.90 -6.00
N ILE A 88 -9.79 -3.75 -6.22
CA ILE A 88 -10.45 -2.98 -5.17
C ILE A 88 -11.97 -3.24 -5.09
N GLY A 89 -12.50 -4.21 -5.83
CA GLY A 89 -13.93 -4.55 -5.82
C GLY A 89 -14.84 -3.45 -6.39
N ARG A 90 -14.35 -2.69 -7.38
CA ARG A 90 -15.07 -1.55 -8.02
C ARG A 90 -15.17 -1.72 -9.54
N VAL A 91 -15.31 -2.95 -10.02
CA VAL A 91 -15.54 -3.25 -11.45
C VAL A 91 -16.72 -2.44 -11.97
N GLY A 92 -16.56 -1.80 -13.14
CA GLY A 92 -17.54 -0.87 -13.70
C GLY A 92 -17.36 0.59 -13.28
N GLN A 93 -16.41 0.90 -12.39
CA GLN A 93 -16.08 2.28 -11.97
C GLN A 93 -14.75 2.79 -12.55
N GLU A 94 -14.22 2.17 -13.61
CA GLU A 94 -12.92 2.48 -14.22
C GLU A 94 -12.81 3.95 -14.62
N SER A 95 -13.87 4.53 -15.19
CA SER A 95 -13.89 5.93 -15.62
C SER A 95 -13.77 6.90 -14.44
N THR A 96 -14.32 6.54 -13.28
CA THR A 96 -14.19 7.32 -12.04
C THR A 96 -12.79 7.24 -11.47
N ILE A 97 -12.20 6.03 -11.46
CA ILE A 97 -10.80 5.83 -11.03
C ILE A 97 -9.86 6.63 -11.93
N LEU A 98 -10.03 6.55 -13.25
CA LEU A 98 -9.21 7.29 -14.22
C LEU A 98 -9.33 8.80 -14.02
N ARG A 99 -10.55 9.33 -13.89
CA ARG A 99 -10.77 10.77 -13.67
C ARG A 99 -10.16 11.24 -12.34
N MET A 100 -10.23 10.41 -11.30
CA MET A 100 -9.64 10.72 -10.00
C MET A 100 -8.11 10.79 -10.07
N LEU A 101 -7.47 9.80 -10.70
CA LEU A 101 -6.01 9.73 -10.81
C LEU A 101 -5.42 10.69 -11.85
N GLY A 102 -6.15 10.94 -12.94
CA GLY A 102 -5.76 11.87 -14.00
C GLY A 102 -6.11 13.33 -13.74
N GLY A 103 -6.76 13.61 -12.60
CA GLY A 103 -7.08 14.98 -12.18
C GLY A 103 -5.84 15.77 -11.73
N ARG A 104 -6.02 17.07 -11.51
CA ARG A 104 -4.94 17.96 -11.01
C ARG A 104 -4.51 17.66 -9.58
N LYS A 105 -5.36 17.01 -8.79
CA LYS A 105 -5.12 16.73 -7.38
C LYS A 105 -4.37 15.41 -7.21
N VAL A 106 -3.21 15.47 -6.55
CA VAL A 106 -2.43 14.27 -6.18
C VAL A 106 -2.94 13.75 -4.84
N TYR A 107 -3.38 12.49 -4.80
CA TYR A 107 -3.87 11.83 -3.59
C TYR A 107 -2.81 10.85 -3.08
N LYS A 108 -2.31 11.02 -1.86
CA LYS A 108 -1.29 10.13 -1.25
C LYS A 108 -0.08 9.83 -2.16
N GLY A 109 0.32 10.80 -2.98
CA GLY A 109 1.42 10.62 -3.94
C GLY A 109 1.08 9.81 -5.19
N LEU A 110 -0.15 9.32 -5.35
CA LEU A 110 -0.60 8.57 -6.53
C LEU A 110 -0.57 9.45 -7.78
N ARG A 111 0.11 8.97 -8.83
CA ARG A 111 0.25 9.64 -10.12
C ARG A 111 0.16 8.62 -11.26
N PRO A 112 -0.47 8.96 -12.39
CA PRO A 112 -0.36 8.17 -13.62
C PRO A 112 1.09 8.18 -14.13
N VAL A 113 1.52 7.06 -14.71
CA VAL A 113 2.84 6.88 -15.34
C VAL A 113 2.67 6.23 -16.71
#